data_AF-A0A7L4G9R6-F1
#
_entry.id   AF-A0A7L4G9R6-F1
#
_cell.length_a   1.000
_cell.length_b   1.000
_cell.length_c   1.000
_cell.angle_alpha   90.00
_cell.angle_beta   90.00
_cell.angle_gamma   90.00
#
_symmetry.space_group_name_H-M   'P 1'
#
loop_
_entity.id
_entity.type
_entity.pdbx_description
1 polymer ?
#
loop_
_entity_poly.entity_id
_entity_poly.type
_entity_poly.pdbx_seq_one_letter_code
_entity_poly.pdbx_strand_id
1 'polypeptide(L)' 'TPPQLIGGRCSLRSRPVPVRNLGLGYHSPETVLFRYCGGGCPPNPPSNHGLALQHLLALGGAPGGAPGGPC' A
#
# COMPACT_ATOMS: atom_id res chain seq x y z
N THR A 1 11.87 -12.83 -17.02
CA THR A 1 11.63 -11.40 -16.70
C THR A 1 10.96 -11.35 -15.35
N PRO A 2 11.44 -10.57 -14.35
CA PRO A 2 10.77 -10.51 -13.05
C PRO A 2 9.34 -9.97 -13.22
N PRO A 3 8.36 -10.46 -12.44
CA PRO A 3 7.00 -9.97 -12.52
C PRO A 3 7.01 -8.46 -12.24
N GLN A 4 6.55 -7.68 -13.22
CA GLN A 4 6.39 -6.25 -13.06
C GLN A 4 5.45 -6.00 -11.88
N LEU A 5 5.97 -5.39 -10.79
CA LEU A 5 5.15 -4.93 -9.67
C LEU A 5 4.11 -3.95 -10.22
N ILE A 6 2.84 -4.33 -10.20
CA ILE A 6 1.73 -3.44 -10.59
C ILE A 6 1.84 -2.19 -9.70
N GLY A 7 2.29 -1.07 -10.27
CA GLY A 7 2.50 0.20 -9.55
C GLY A 7 3.95 0.60 -9.22
N GLY A 8 4.96 -0.18 -9.59
CA GLY A 8 6.38 0.11 -9.32
C GLY A 8 6.77 -0.13 -7.85
N ARG A 9 7.99 0.28 -7.45
CA ARG A 9 8.41 0.24 -6.03
C ARG A 9 7.62 1.28 -5.23
N CYS A 10 7.31 0.96 -3.97
CA CYS A 10 6.74 1.93 -3.02
C CYS A 10 7.59 3.21 -2.99
N SER A 11 6.97 4.33 -3.32
CA SER A 11 7.61 5.64 -3.36
C SER A 11 6.65 6.73 -2.93
N LEU A 12 7.22 7.86 -2.50
CA LEU A 12 6.46 9.05 -2.17
C LEU A 12 5.92 9.69 -3.45
N ARG A 13 4.60 9.88 -3.49
CA ARG A 13 3.88 10.53 -4.59
C ARG A 13 3.30 11.84 -4.07
N SER A 14 3.13 12.80 -4.96
CA SER A 14 2.54 14.10 -4.65
C SER A 14 1.45 14.44 -5.65
N ARG A 15 0.34 15.01 -5.19
CA ARG A 15 -0.75 15.48 -6.05
C ARG A 15 -1.38 16.75 -5.47
N PRO A 16 -1.56 17.81 -6.26
CA PRO A 16 -2.38 18.95 -5.85
C PRO A 16 -3.84 18.49 -5.70
N VAL A 17 -4.43 18.72 -4.53
CA VAL A 17 -5.82 18.33 -4.22
C VAL A 17 -6.55 19.51 -3.56
N PRO A 18 -7.74 19.90 -4.07
CA PRO A 18 -8.59 20.87 -3.39
C PRO A 18 -9.03 20.36 -2.03
N VAL A 19 -9.01 21.22 -1.00
CA VAL A 19 -9.35 20.82 0.38
C VAL A 19 -10.77 20.24 0.47
N ARG A 20 -11.72 20.82 -0.27
CA ARG A 20 -13.09 20.31 -0.35
C ARG A 20 -13.22 18.88 -0.86
N ASN A 21 -12.23 18.39 -1.62
CA ASN A 21 -12.22 17.04 -2.18
C ASN A 21 -11.63 15.99 -1.24
N LEU A 22 -11.11 16.39 -0.07
CA LEU A 22 -10.57 15.47 0.92
C LEU A 22 -11.66 14.72 1.71
N GLY A 23 -12.93 15.12 1.60
CA GLY A 23 -14.04 14.45 2.28
C GLY A 23 -14.10 14.69 3.80
N LEU A 24 -13.41 15.73 4.29
CA LEU A 24 -13.31 16.05 5.73
C LEU A 24 -14.35 17.07 6.22
N GLY A 25 -15.32 17.45 5.38
CA GLY A 25 -16.38 18.41 5.73
C GLY A 25 -16.03 19.90 5.56
N TYR A 26 -14.82 20.23 5.10
CA TYR A 26 -14.44 21.61 4.80
C TYR A 26 -14.89 22.05 3.41
N HIS A 27 -15.41 23.27 3.30
CA HIS A 27 -15.74 23.90 2.01
C HIS A 27 -14.73 24.99 1.60
N SER A 28 -13.44 24.72 1.73
CA SER A 28 -12.38 25.67 1.34
C SER A 28 -12.02 25.57 -0.15
N PRO A 29 -11.77 26.70 -0.85
CA PRO A 29 -11.24 26.72 -2.22
C PRO A 29 -9.74 26.50 -2.33
N GLU A 30 -9.02 26.41 -1.21
CA GLU A 30 -7.58 26.21 -1.21
C GLU A 30 -7.21 24.84 -1.78
N THR A 31 -6.04 24.78 -2.42
CA THR A 31 -5.43 23.55 -2.93
C THR A 31 -4.16 23.25 -2.17
N VAL A 32 -4.04 22.03 -1.66
CA VAL A 32 -2.86 21.56 -0.93
C VAL A 32 -2.07 20.55 -1.75
N LEU A 33 -0.76 20.48 -1.53
CA LEU A 33 0.08 19.43 -2.10
C LEU A 33 -0.03 18.17 -1.23
N PHE A 34 -0.94 17.27 -1.58
CA PHE A 34 -1.16 16.01 -0.87
C PHE A 34 -0.07 15.00 -1.20
N ARG A 35 0.60 14.48 -0.18
CA ARG A 35 1.67 13.48 -0.32
C ARG A 35 1.22 12.15 0.24
N TYR A 36 1.48 11.07 -0.49
CA TYR A 36 1.10 9.71 -0.11
C TYR A 36 2.11 8.70 -0.62
N CYS A 37 2.25 7.57 0.08
CA CYS A 37 3.04 6.43 -0.39
C CYS A 37 2.20 5.60 -1.36
N GLY A 38 2.78 5.16 -2.48
CA GLY A 38 2.10 4.27 -3.42
C GLY A 38 3.05 3.44 -4.26
N GLY A 39 2.63 2.22 -4.58
CA GLY A 39 3.42 1.22 -5.28
C GLY A 39 3.36 -0.12 -4.55
N GLY A 40 4.13 -1.10 -5.02
CA GLY A 40 4.28 -2.39 -4.38
C GLY A 40 5.35 -2.39 -3.29
N CYS A 41 5.10 -3.12 -2.20
CA CYS A 41 6.07 -3.41 -1.16
C CYS A 41 6.69 -4.80 -1.42
N PRO A 42 7.85 -4.90 -2.10
CA PRO A 42 8.55 -6.17 -2.18
C PRO A 42 8.93 -6.62 -0.76
N PRO A 43 8.97 -7.92 -0.48
CA PRO A 43 9.27 -8.47 0.84
C PRO A 43 10.76 -8.34 1.21
N ASN A 44 11.42 -7.23 0.88
CA ASN A 44 12.86 -7.03 1.12
C ASN A 44 13.10 -5.80 2.04
N PRO A 45 13.77 -5.97 3.21
CA PRO A 45 14.19 -7.24 3.78
C PRO A 45 12.98 -8.10 4.21
N PRO A 46 13.09 -9.44 4.12
CA PRO A 46 12.02 -10.33 4.55
C PRO A 46 11.82 -10.24 6.05
N SER A 47 10.56 -10.20 6.48
CA SER A 47 10.19 -10.29 7.90
C SER A 47 9.78 -11.72 8.24
N ASN A 48 9.98 -12.13 9.49
CA ASN A 48 9.54 -13.45 9.97
C ASN A 48 8.03 -13.66 9.74
N HIS A 49 7.22 -12.61 9.93
CA HIS A 49 5.79 -12.65 9.63
C HIS A 49 5.53 -12.90 8.14
N GLY A 50 6.21 -12.16 7.24
CA GLY A 50 6.06 -12.33 5.81
C GLY A 50 6.46 -13.73 5.32
N LEU A 51 7.55 -14.28 5.87
CA LEU A 51 8.00 -15.65 5.56
C LEU A 51 7.01 -16.71 6.07
N ALA A 52 6.57 -16.59 7.34
CA ALA A 52 5.58 -17.49 7.91
C ALA A 52 4.26 -17.43 7.14
N LEU A 53 3.83 -16.23 6.76
CA LEU A 53 2.61 -16.03 6.00
C LEU A 53 2.71 -16.64 4.60
N GLN A 54 3.82 -16.46 3.89
CA GLN A 54 4.07 -17.12 2.60
C GLN A 54 3.98 -18.65 2.71
N HIS A 55 4.54 -19.22 3.77
CA HIS A 55 4.48 -20.65 4.04
C HIS A 55 3.05 -21.13 4.32
N LEU A 56 2.29 -20.43 5.17
CA LEU A 56 0.89 -20.76 5.46
C LEU A 56 0.01 -20.65 4.20
N LEU A 57 0.23 -19.62 3.38
CA LEU A 57 -0.47 -19.44 2.11
C LEU A 57 -0.20 -20.58 1.13
N ALA A 58 1.04 -21.05 1.04
CA ALA A 58 1.40 -22.20 0.20
C ALA A 58 0.73 -23.52 0.66
N LEU A 59 0.38 -23.62 1.95
CA LEU A 59 -0.28 -24.79 2.54
C LEU A 59 -1.82 -24.74 2.51
N GLY A 60 -2.42 -23.71 1.89
CA GLY A 60 -3.87 -23.56 1.80
C GLY A 60 -4.48 -22.46 2.67
N GLY A 61 -3.64 -21.60 3.27
CA GLY A 61 -4.06 -20.37 3.93
C GLY A 61 -3.94 -20.41 5.46
N ALA A 62 -3.93 -19.22 6.06
CA ALA A 62 -3.97 -19.05 7.51
C ALA A 62 -5.44 -19.06 8.00
N PRO A 63 -5.73 -19.64 9.16
CA PRO A 63 -7.05 -19.52 9.77
C PRO A 63 -7.29 -18.06 10.20
N GLY A 64 -8.38 -17.46 9.72
CA GLY A 64 -8.79 -16.09 10.06
C GLY A 64 -8.49 -15.08 8.96
N GLY A 65 -9.48 -14.84 8.09
CA GLY A 65 -9.52 -13.70 7.17
C GLY A 65 -8.50 -13.71 6.03
N ALA A 66 -8.58 -12.68 5.19
CA ALA A 66 -7.58 -12.45 4.16
C ALA A 66 -6.25 -12.06 4.83
N PRO A 67 -5.13 -12.70 4.47
CA PRO A 67 -3.86 -12.42 5.10
C PRO A 67 -3.34 -11.01 4.73
N GLY A 68 -3.00 -10.24 5.75
CA GLY A 68 -2.36 -8.92 5.58
C GLY A 68 -0.92 -9.08 5.15
N GLY A 69 -0.64 -8.86 3.86
CA GLY A 69 0.73 -8.71 3.37
C GLY A 69 1.34 -7.36 3.76
N PRO A 70 2.59 -7.09 3.38
CA PRO A 70 3.15 -5.76 3.50
C PRO A 70 2.39 -4.79 2.57
N CYS A 71 1.44 -4.03 3.12
CA CYS A 71 0.82 -2.78 2.64
C CYS A 71 -0.26 -2.35 3.65
#